data_AF-O19279-F1
#
_entry.id   AF-O19279-F1
#
_cell.length_a   1.000
_cell.length_b   1.000
_cell.length_c   1.000
_cell.angle_alpha   90.00
_cell.angle_beta   90.00
_cell.angle_gamma   90.00
#
_symmetry.space_group_name_H-M   'P 1'
#
loop_
_entity.id
_entity.type
_entity.pdbx_description
1 polymer ?
#
loop_
_entity_poly.entity_id
_entity_poly.type
_entity_poly.pdbx_seq_one_letter_code
_entity_poly.pdbx_strand_id
1 'polypeptide(L)'
;LEQGKSECQIFNGREPVRYLNRYIHKREENLRFHSDVGEFQAVTELERPVAQNWNSQKGILEEKRDKVDTYCRYNYRVFESF
;
A
#
# COMPACT_ATOMS: atom_id res chain seq x y z
N LEU A 1 3.97 16.33 -11.35
CA LEU A 1 4.75 15.09 -11.16
C LEU A 1 3.98 14.24 -10.18
N GLU A 2 3.45 13.12 -10.64
CA GLU A 2 2.79 12.08 -9.82
C GLU A 2 3.79 10.98 -9.51
N GLN A 3 3.83 10.50 -8.27
CA GLN A 3 4.65 9.36 -7.86
C GLN A 3 3.83 8.37 -7.06
N GLY A 4 3.96 7.09 -7.40
CA GLY A 4 3.52 5.98 -6.55
C GLY A 4 4.72 5.37 -5.83
N LYS A 5 4.63 5.21 -4.50
CA LYS A 5 5.62 4.48 -3.71
C LYS A 5 4.98 3.24 -3.10
N SER A 6 5.65 2.10 -3.24
CA SER A 6 5.30 0.83 -2.63
C SER A 6 6.40 0.43 -1.67
N GLU A 7 6.05 0.23 -0.41
CA GLU A 7 7.00 -0.05 0.67
C GLU A 7 6.53 -1.25 1.49
N CYS A 8 7.51 -1.99 2.00
CA CYS A 8 7.32 -3.14 2.86
C CYS A 8 8.06 -2.91 4.17
N GLN A 9 7.34 -2.90 5.28
CA GLN A 9 7.91 -2.83 6.61
C GLN A 9 7.89 -4.22 7.23
N ILE A 10 9.06 -4.80 7.47
CA ILE A 10 9.23 -6.15 8.00
C ILE A 10 9.83 -6.01 9.40
N PHE A 11 9.12 -6.53 10.40
CA PHE A 11 9.54 -6.48 11.79
C PHE A 11 10.12 -7.84 12.20
N ASN A 12 11.18 -7.83 13.02
CA ASN A 12 11.78 -9.02 13.63
C ASN A 12 12.02 -10.19 12.65
N GLY A 13 12.60 -9.88 11.48
CA GLY A 13 13.05 -10.88 10.51
C GLY A 13 11.96 -11.37 9.56
N ARG A 14 10.74 -11.69 10.01
CA ARG A 14 9.71 -12.18 9.07
C ARG A 14 8.28 -11.75 9.37
N GLU A 15 7.92 -11.46 10.63
CA GLU A 15 6.56 -11.04 10.99
C GLU A 15 6.53 -10.13 12.24
N PRO A 16 5.68 -9.09 12.28
CA PRO A 16 4.68 -8.72 11.26
C PRO A 16 5.26 -8.10 9.98
N VAL A 17 4.51 -8.18 8.87
CA VAL A 17 4.82 -7.52 7.59
C VAL A 17 3.70 -6.53 7.26
N ARG A 18 4.06 -5.29 6.93
CA ARG A 18 3.11 -4.26 6.48
C ARG A 18 3.41 -3.83 5.07
N TYR A 19 2.38 -3.81 4.23
CA TYR A 19 2.42 -3.19 2.92
C TYR A 19 1.87 -1.76 3.02
N LEU A 20 2.62 -0.82 2.45
CA LEU A 20 2.27 0.59 2.37
C LEU A 20 2.37 1.05 0.92
N ASN A 21 1.27 1.59 0.40
CA ASN A 21 1.24 2.22 -0.90
C ASN A 21 0.84 3.69 -0.76
N ARG A 22 1.66 4.60 -1.27
CA ARG A 22 1.46 6.06 -1.16
C ARG A 22 1.45 6.70 -2.54
N TYR A 23 0.50 7.58 -2.75
CA TYR A 23 0.41 8.44 -3.92
C TYR A 23 0.83 9.84 -3.52
N ILE A 24 1.72 10.43 -4.31
CA ILE A 24 2.42 11.66 -3.98
C ILE A 24 2.34 12.59 -5.19
N HIS A 25 1.65 13.72 -5.01
CA HIS A 25 1.57 14.81 -5.97
C HIS A 25 2.43 15.97 -5.51
N LYS A 26 3.33 16.48 -6.36
CA LYS A 26 4.18 17.65 -6.03
C LYS A 26 4.92 17.54 -4.67
N ARG A 27 5.36 16.32 -4.32
CA ARG A 27 6.02 15.96 -3.04
C ARG A 27 5.10 15.92 -1.82
N GLU A 28 3.80 16.12 -2.00
CA GLU A 28 2.79 15.97 -0.95
C GLU A 28 2.07 14.64 -1.14
N GLU A 29 1.97 13.85 -0.07
CA GLU A 29 1.19 12.63 -0.08
C GLU A 29 -0.31 12.97 -0.04
N ASN A 30 -1.08 12.43 -0.97
CA ASN A 30 -2.49 12.77 -1.14
C ASN A 30 -3.43 11.57 -0.87
N LEU A 31 -2.99 10.34 -1.16
CA LEU A 31 -3.74 9.10 -0.94
C LEU A 31 -2.80 7.98 -0.46
N ARG A 32 -3.27 7.15 0.46
CA ARG A 32 -2.48 6.01 0.99
C ARG A 32 -3.31 4.75 1.17
N PHE A 33 -2.66 3.60 1.06
CA PHE A 33 -3.18 2.31 1.49
C PHE A 33 -2.22 1.69 2.49
N HIS A 34 -2.73 1.32 3.66
CA HIS A 34 -2.02 0.52 4.66
C HIS A 34 -2.69 -0.84 4.75
N SER A 35 -1.91 -1.93 4.67
CA SER A 35 -2.44 -3.29 4.83
C SER A 35 -3.14 -3.51 6.18
N ASP A 36 -2.67 -2.83 7.23
CA ASP A 36 -3.25 -2.93 8.58
C ASP A 36 -4.66 -2.33 8.66
N VAL A 37 -4.95 -1.35 7.80
CA VAL A 37 -6.29 -0.75 7.68
C VAL A 37 -7.11 -1.51 6.63
N GLY A 38 -6.45 -1.96 5.55
CA GLY A 38 -7.07 -2.73 4.49
C GLY A 38 -7.90 -1.90 3.51
N GLU A 39 -7.74 -0.58 3.50
CA GLU A 39 -8.42 0.33 2.57
C GLU A 39 -7.59 1.59 2.27
N PHE A 40 -8.00 2.31 1.22
CA PHE A 40 -7.42 3.59 0.87
C PHE A 40 -7.94 4.69 1.79
N GLN A 41 -7.01 5.50 2.30
CA GLN A 41 -7.27 6.68 3.10
C GLN A 41 -6.79 7.91 2.34
N ALA A 42 -7.68 8.87 2.14
CA ALA A 42 -7.32 10.18 1.63
C ALA A 42 -6.54 10.95 2.71
N VAL A 43 -5.37 11.48 2.35
CA VAL A 43 -4.56 12.35 3.23
C VAL A 43 -5.06 13.79 3.17
N THR A 44 -5.61 14.18 2.02
CA THR A 44 -6.24 15.48 1.81
C THR A 44 -7.72 15.30 1.50
N GLU A 45 -8.55 16.28 1.83
CA GLU A 45 -9.98 16.24 1.53
C GLU A 45 -10.28 16.15 0.03
N LEU A 46 -9.37 16.64 -0.81
CA LEU A 46 -9.49 16.58 -2.27
C LEU A 46 -9.51 15.12 -2.77
N GLU A 47 -8.78 14.22 -2.14
CA GLU A 47 -8.69 12.81 -2.55
C GLU A 47 -9.78 11.93 -1.91
N ARG A 48 -10.66 12.48 -1.07
CA ARG A 48 -11.76 11.73 -0.45
C ARG A 48 -12.64 11.00 -1.48
N PRO A 49 -13.06 11.63 -2.60
CA PRO A 49 -13.84 10.93 -3.63
C PRO A 49 -13.04 9.80 -4.30
N VAL A 50 -11.73 9.97 -4.47
CA VAL A 50 -10.85 8.96 -5.06
C VAL A 50 -10.73 7.74 -4.13
N ALA A 51 -10.49 7.98 -2.84
CA ALA A 51 -10.45 6.93 -1.83
C ALA A 51 -11.77 6.13 -1.79
N GLN A 52 -12.92 6.82 -1.78
CA GLN A 52 -14.23 6.17 -1.80
C GLN A 52 -14.45 5.34 -3.07
N ASN A 53 -14.10 5.87 -4.23
CA ASN A 53 -14.23 5.17 -5.50
C ASN A 53 -13.33 3.93 -5.60
N TRP A 54 -12.14 3.96 -5.01
CA TRP A 54 -11.25 2.79 -5.00
C TRP A 54 -11.66 1.76 -3.94
N ASN A 55 -12.15 2.22 -2.79
CA ASN A 55 -12.66 1.33 -1.74
C ASN A 55 -13.96 0.63 -2.15
N SER A 56 -14.75 1.21 -3.06
CA SER A 56 -15.94 0.54 -3.62
C SER A 56 -15.59 -0.51 -4.69
N GLN A 57 -14.38 -0.46 -5.26
CA GLN A 57 -13.91 -1.41 -6.26
C GLN A 57 -13.24 -2.62 -5.60
N LYS A 58 -14.05 -3.66 -5.34
CA LYS A 58 -13.64 -4.89 -4.66
C LYS A 58 -12.32 -5.47 -5.19
N GLY A 59 -12.16 -5.57 -6.51
CA GLY A 59 -10.95 -6.12 -7.13
C GLY A 59 -9.68 -5.34 -6.80
N ILE A 60 -9.75 -4.00 -6.77
CA ILE A 60 -8.61 -3.15 -6.39
C ILE A 60 -8.26 -3.36 -4.92
N LEU A 61 -9.28 -3.40 -4.06
CA LEU A 61 -9.09 -3.52 -2.62
C LEU A 61 -8.49 -4.89 -2.24
N GLU A 62 -8.99 -5.96 -2.84
CA GLU A 62 -8.47 -7.32 -2.65
C GLU A 62 -7.02 -7.42 -3.16
N GLU A 63 -6.73 -6.94 -4.37
CA GLU A 63 -5.37 -6.97 -4.92
C GLU A 63 -4.37 -6.23 -4.00
N LYS A 64 -4.78 -5.12 -3.39
CA LYS A 64 -3.94 -4.33 -2.47
C LYS A 64 -3.74 -5.01 -1.13
N ARG A 65 -4.77 -5.67 -0.58
CA ARG A 65 -4.68 -6.49 0.63
C ARG A 65 -3.71 -7.66 0.42
N ASP A 66 -3.71 -8.26 -0.76
CA ASP A 66 -2.85 -9.39 -1.11
C ASP A 66 -1.38 -9.01 -1.32
N LYS A 67 -1.02 -7.71 -1.41
CA LYS A 67 0.38 -7.28 -1.58
C LYS A 67 1.27 -7.59 -0.38
N VAL A 68 0.70 -7.82 0.80
CA VAL A 68 1.50 -8.29 1.95
C VAL A 68 2.19 -9.61 1.60
N ASP A 69 1.45 -10.56 1.02
CA ASP A 69 1.98 -11.87 0.63
C ASP A 69 2.68 -11.84 -0.73
N THR A 70 1.97 -11.34 -1.75
CA THR A 70 2.38 -11.43 -3.15
C THR A 70 3.53 -10.49 -3.52
N TYR A 71 3.74 -9.43 -2.75
CA TYR A 71 4.82 -8.47 -2.98
C TYR A 71 5.82 -8.47 -1.82
N CYS A 72 5.39 -8.17 -0.59
CA CYS A 72 6.33 -8.01 0.52
C CYS A 72 7.01 -9.31 0.94
N ARG A 73 6.24 -10.32 1.36
CA ARG A 73 6.80 -11.62 1.79
C ARG A 73 7.50 -12.33 0.63
N TYR A 74 6.90 -12.32 -0.56
CA TYR A 74 7.50 -12.91 -1.75
C TYR A 74 8.89 -12.32 -2.03
N ASN A 75 8.99 -10.99 -2.18
CA ASN A 75 10.27 -10.35 -2.48
C ASN A 75 11.28 -10.52 -1.34
N TYR A 76 10.85 -10.43 -0.08
CA TYR A 76 11.75 -10.67 1.05
C TYR A 76 12.40 -12.05 0.99
N ARG A 77 11.62 -13.12 0.75
CA ARG A 77 12.14 -14.49 0.62
C ARG A 77 13.10 -14.61 -0.56
N VAL A 78 12.78 -13.99 -1.69
CA VAL A 78 13.64 -13.99 -2.88
C VAL A 78 14.98 -13.31 -2.57
N PHE A 79 14.98 -12.14 -1.94
CA PHE A 79 16.21 -11.40 -1.64
C PHE A 79 17.00 -11.95 -0.45
N GLU A 80 16.36 -12.60 0.52
CA GLU A 80 17.04 -13.32 1.62
C GLU A 80 17.81 -14.54 1.10
N SER A 81 17.43 -15.07 -0.08
CA SER A 81 18.04 -16.25 -0.67
C SER A 81 19.30 -15.97 -1.53
N PHE A 82 19.70 -14.70 -1.67
CA PHE A 82 20.92 -14.26 -2.37
C PHE A 82 21.99 -13.82 -1.37
#